data_AF-A0A6G1T6J2-F1
#
_entry.id   AF-A0A6G1T6J2-F1
#
_cell.length_a   1.000
_cell.length_b   1.000
_cell.length_c   1.000
_cell.angle_alpha   90.00
_cell.angle_beta   90.00
_cell.angle_gamma   90.00
#
_symmetry.space_group_name_H-M   'P 1'
#
loop_
_entity.id
_entity.type
_entity.pdbx_description
1 polymer ?
#
loop_
_entity_poly.entity_id
_entity_poly.type
_entity_poly.pdbx_seq_one_letter_code
_entity_poly.pdbx_strand_id
1 'polypeptide(L)'
;MNKLPIIIGVVAIIIVAIVGIIMIHPSITTSPTSTTPTESSHASSTTPPTTVSKTVSTSVALSASDINVTGLAESDGVRGQAYLVNVSITNYLSEPLVVDNSEFTLKTSNLLCSPKGFGDYNPYFSYILLPGKTLNITIPFVIPPGSTPEYIIFQNSTLSIHVCVGFPTPYKAISIINLYILSNDSKISTTSYIGELSISGEKTITLSISSNHQSVPVEVYGLTTNQSFFNIYIKPVPVCLNPSSTVSTTLEIQPKSSTMSYYCNVYVTLLDKETASVKLAGYLINATALTLLCNLQGYKYVLANVSLSYFANNTFNLKPYDFYIVTNDGDFQNCYTCYKTFFLCFYISKLSNYKLSSISMTKGVSVYGLLLFKIPENATPSKIVYEDSLGQIISCVPVNGYNESVSYISYVKVEFLTKFNEIYCRTIPIGGLEFSGNKCTVTFSIYNPYMAPINVTRIVGVCPKCIAIINSNISNYIIPKEKCGTFELTFQYPRISYEGELKVLVQITGAHVISINILNYTLDHASACRGNQGNMKYVVYKIQVKYFGPCQMALRECDFILVTNEGNYTMNLNSRDFDLLPGYCFLFCKYLTTGEVYCTYVSFLVPNSSTPIKLVYACKCCMDSVN
;
A
#
# COMPACT_ATOMS: atom_id res chain seq x y z
N MET A 1 18.39 55.27 18.62
CA MET A 1 17.51 56.00 19.56
C MET A 1 16.10 55.41 19.49
N ASN A 2 15.53 55.10 20.66
CA ASN A 2 14.10 55.00 21.01
C ASN A 2 13.11 54.38 20.00
N LYS A 3 12.94 53.06 20.05
CA LYS A 3 11.67 52.37 19.66
C LYS A 3 11.06 51.47 20.74
N LEU A 4 11.67 51.40 21.93
CA LEU A 4 11.16 50.62 23.07
C LEU A 4 9.88 51.18 23.74
N PRO A 5 9.66 52.51 23.90
CA PRO A 5 8.52 53.00 24.70
C PRO A 5 7.15 52.83 24.02
N ILE A 6 7.10 52.63 22.69
CA ILE A 6 5.84 52.48 21.94
C ILE A 6 5.20 51.10 22.21
N ILE A 7 6.01 50.05 22.31
CA ILE A 7 5.51 48.67 22.50
C ILE A 7 4.88 48.51 23.89
N ILE A 8 5.50 49.09 24.93
CA ILE A 8 4.98 49.06 26.30
C ILE A 8 3.65 49.84 26.40
N GLY A 9 3.52 50.98 25.69
CA GLY A 9 2.28 51.74 25.63
C GLY A 9 1.11 50.99 25.00
N VAL A 10 1.36 50.25 23.90
CA VAL A 10 0.31 49.46 23.22
C VAL A 10 -0.17 48.30 24.10
N VAL A 11 0.72 47.60 24.79
CA VAL A 11 0.35 46.49 25.70
C VAL A 11 -0.48 47.00 26.89
N ALA A 12 -0.13 48.16 27.47
CA ALA A 12 -0.90 48.76 28.56
C ALA A 12 -2.33 49.15 28.13
N ILE A 13 -2.50 49.73 26.94
CA ILE A 13 -3.82 50.13 26.42
C ILE A 13 -4.73 48.91 26.17
N ILE A 14 -4.18 47.80 25.66
CA ILE A 14 -4.94 46.56 25.43
C ILE A 14 -5.43 45.96 26.76
N ILE A 15 -4.60 45.94 27.81
CA ILE A 15 -4.98 45.42 29.12
C ILE A 15 -6.10 46.26 29.76
N VAL A 16 -6.02 47.60 29.66
CA VAL A 16 -7.06 48.50 30.18
C VAL A 16 -8.39 48.33 29.42
N ALA A 17 -8.34 48.12 28.09
CA ALA A 17 -9.54 47.87 27.28
C ALA A 17 -10.25 46.56 27.66
N ILE A 18 -9.51 45.49 27.94
CA ILE A 18 -10.08 44.19 28.33
C ILE A 18 -10.75 44.27 29.72
N VAL A 19 -10.14 44.98 30.67
CA VAL A 19 -10.75 45.19 32.00
C VAL A 19 -12.00 46.10 31.91
N GLY A 20 -11.99 47.09 31.02
CA GLY A 20 -13.15 47.98 30.79
C GLY A 20 -14.39 47.26 30.24
N ILE A 21 -14.21 46.26 29.37
CA ILE A 21 -15.32 45.50 28.77
C ILE A 21 -15.99 44.55 29.77
N ILE A 22 -15.29 44.11 30.82
CA ILE A 22 -15.84 43.19 31.84
C ILE A 22 -16.69 43.94 32.90
N MET A 23 -16.57 45.27 33.01
CA MET A 23 -17.16 46.07 34.10
C MET A 23 -18.42 46.87 33.71
N ILE A 24 -18.93 46.77 32.48
CA ILE A 24 -20.08 47.58 32.03
C ILE A 24 -21.16 46.72 31.34
N HIS A 25 -22.05 46.10 32.15
CA HIS A 25 -23.46 46.48 32.12
C HIS A 25 -24.29 45.83 33.26
N PRO A 26 -24.98 46.63 34.08
CA PRO A 26 -26.07 46.17 34.94
C PRO A 26 -27.44 46.41 34.27
N SER A 27 -28.43 45.52 34.48
CA SER A 27 -29.69 45.85 35.19
C SER A 27 -30.86 44.88 34.92
N ILE A 28 -31.40 44.32 36.01
CA ILE A 28 -32.83 44.27 36.41
C ILE A 28 -33.87 43.98 35.31
N THR A 29 -34.59 42.86 35.37
CA THR A 29 -36.04 42.71 35.71
C THR A 29 -36.47 41.27 35.31
N THR A 30 -37.49 40.58 35.86
CA THR A 30 -38.27 40.69 37.12
C THR A 30 -38.91 39.31 37.41
N SER A 31 -39.03 38.90 38.67
CA SER A 31 -39.81 37.70 39.08
C SER A 31 -41.28 38.04 39.36
N PRO A 32 -42.21 37.11 39.09
CA PRO A 32 -43.46 37.00 39.84
C PRO A 32 -43.47 35.74 40.72
N THR A 33 -43.66 35.95 42.02
CA THR A 33 -43.94 34.89 43.00
C THR A 33 -45.39 34.42 42.88
N SER A 34 -45.68 33.11 42.83
CA SER A 34 -46.92 32.56 43.43
C SER A 34 -46.92 31.04 43.59
N THR A 35 -47.01 30.60 44.85
CA THR A 35 -47.78 29.43 45.34
C THR A 35 -47.68 28.06 44.65
N THR A 36 -47.06 27.11 45.35
CA THR A 36 -47.53 25.71 45.41
C THR A 36 -49.00 25.63 45.85
N PRO A 37 -49.70 24.55 45.47
CA PRO A 37 -50.06 23.59 46.53
C PRO A 37 -49.73 22.13 46.19
N THR A 38 -49.61 21.35 47.26
CA THR A 38 -49.41 19.91 47.34
C THR A 38 -50.63 19.14 46.81
N GLU A 39 -50.43 18.05 46.04
CA GLU A 39 -50.89 16.69 46.40
C GLU A 39 -50.56 15.62 45.35
N SER A 40 -50.57 14.36 45.80
CA SER A 40 -50.17 13.16 45.05
C SER A 40 -51.35 12.46 44.39
N SER A 41 -51.18 11.95 43.16
CA SER A 41 -51.79 10.68 42.74
C SER A 41 -51.12 10.10 41.49
N HIS A 42 -50.99 8.76 41.45
CA HIS A 42 -50.70 8.04 40.22
C HIS A 42 -51.91 8.07 39.29
N ALA A 43 -51.75 8.53 38.05
CA ALA A 43 -52.64 8.18 36.95
C ALA A 43 -51.92 8.24 35.61
N SER A 44 -51.86 7.12 34.90
CA SER A 44 -51.52 7.10 33.47
C SER A 44 -52.60 7.84 32.70
N SER A 45 -52.24 8.80 31.84
CA SER A 45 -53.17 9.28 30.81
C SER A 45 -52.46 9.55 29.48
N THR A 46 -52.91 8.82 28.46
CA THR A 46 -52.78 9.18 27.06
C THR A 46 -53.65 10.40 26.76
N THR A 47 -53.12 11.38 26.02
CA THR A 47 -53.93 12.42 25.35
C THR A 47 -53.58 12.53 23.86
N PRO A 48 -54.54 12.87 22.98
CA PRO A 48 -54.39 12.74 21.53
C PRO A 48 -53.67 13.96 20.91
N PRO A 49 -53.18 13.85 19.66
CA PRO A 49 -52.47 14.94 19.00
C PRO A 49 -53.43 16.06 18.56
N THR A 50 -53.11 17.29 18.92
CA THR A 50 -53.79 18.48 18.38
C THR A 50 -53.27 18.78 16.99
N THR A 51 -54.11 18.59 15.97
CA THR A 51 -53.74 18.76 14.56
C THR A 51 -53.58 20.23 14.20
N VAL A 52 -52.34 20.72 14.04
CA VAL A 52 -52.05 21.95 13.30
C VAL A 52 -51.41 21.57 11.97
N SER A 53 -52.20 21.70 10.90
CA SER A 53 -51.75 21.39 9.54
C SER A 53 -50.68 22.38 9.08
N LYS A 54 -49.43 21.93 9.13
CA LYS A 54 -48.41 22.27 8.14
C LYS A 54 -47.79 20.96 7.68
N THR A 55 -48.38 20.36 6.65
CA THR A 55 -47.81 19.22 5.94
C THR A 55 -46.57 19.68 5.17
N VAL A 56 -45.45 19.83 5.88
CA VAL A 56 -44.15 19.77 5.23
C VAL A 56 -44.04 18.33 4.73
N SER A 57 -44.10 18.15 3.41
CA SER A 57 -43.91 16.84 2.79
C SER A 57 -42.43 16.45 2.91
N THR A 58 -42.03 16.00 4.09
CA THR A 58 -40.68 15.49 4.33
C THR A 58 -40.58 14.10 3.70
N SER A 59 -39.92 14.03 2.54
CA SER A 59 -39.68 12.78 1.78
C SER A 59 -38.98 11.68 2.60
N VAL A 60 -38.35 12.08 3.71
CA VAL A 60 -37.68 11.23 4.69
C VAL A 60 -38.02 11.74 6.09
N ALA A 61 -38.29 10.85 7.05
CA ALA A 61 -38.30 11.19 8.47
C ALA A 61 -37.03 10.70 9.17
N LEU A 62 -36.57 11.48 10.14
CA LEU A 62 -35.33 11.28 10.89
C LEU A 62 -35.63 11.35 12.40
N SER A 63 -35.22 10.34 13.16
CA SER A 63 -35.17 10.41 14.63
C SER A 63 -33.82 9.92 15.13
N ALA A 64 -33.40 10.39 16.30
CA ALA A 64 -32.12 10.04 16.90
C ALA A 64 -32.27 9.70 18.38
N SER A 65 -31.36 8.83 18.85
CA SER A 65 -31.01 8.67 20.27
C SER A 65 -29.50 8.52 20.35
N ASP A 66 -28.85 8.97 21.42
CA ASP A 66 -27.40 8.96 21.51
C ASP A 66 -26.88 8.38 22.84
N ILE A 67 -25.66 7.85 22.76
CA ILE A 67 -24.87 7.40 23.90
C ILE A 67 -23.62 8.28 23.93
N ASN A 68 -23.37 8.94 25.06
CA ASN A 68 -22.09 9.60 25.29
C ASN A 68 -21.02 8.54 25.53
N VAL A 69 -20.03 8.44 24.67
CA VAL A 69 -18.94 7.46 24.76
C VAL A 69 -17.58 8.15 24.87
N THR A 70 -17.55 9.38 25.38
CA THR A 70 -16.32 10.19 25.38
C THR A 70 -15.18 9.52 26.15
N GLY A 71 -15.43 8.96 27.34
CA GLY A 71 -14.39 8.28 28.10
C GLY A 71 -13.94 6.94 27.48
N LEU A 72 -14.80 6.29 26.69
CA LEU A 72 -14.39 5.15 25.85
C LEU A 72 -13.46 5.63 24.72
N ALA A 73 -13.81 6.69 24.01
CA ALA A 73 -12.97 7.27 22.97
C ALA A 73 -11.64 7.83 23.52
N GLU A 74 -11.61 8.46 24.71
CA GLU A 74 -10.37 8.85 25.39
C GLU A 74 -9.47 7.63 25.67
N SER A 75 -10.06 6.48 26.02
CA SER A 75 -9.29 5.24 26.22
C SER A 75 -8.68 4.68 24.93
N ASP A 76 -9.30 4.97 23.77
CA ASP A 76 -8.76 4.72 22.43
C ASP A 76 -7.80 5.84 21.94
N GLY A 77 -7.42 6.79 22.79
CA GLY A 77 -6.50 7.88 22.47
C GLY A 77 -7.14 9.06 21.70
N VAL A 78 -8.46 9.12 21.61
CA VAL A 78 -9.17 10.18 20.88
C VAL A 78 -9.25 11.46 21.72
N ARG A 79 -8.77 12.57 21.17
CA ARG A 79 -8.97 13.91 21.73
C ARG A 79 -10.29 14.51 21.20
N GLY A 80 -11.28 14.66 22.08
CA GLY A 80 -12.59 15.24 21.74
C GLY A 80 -13.71 14.73 22.64
N GLN A 81 -14.94 15.20 22.42
CA GLN A 81 -16.16 14.59 22.94
C GLN A 81 -16.70 13.60 21.91
N ALA A 82 -17.07 12.38 22.32
CA ALA A 82 -17.48 11.32 21.40
C ALA A 82 -18.87 10.77 21.72
N TYR A 83 -19.63 10.53 20.66
CA TYR A 83 -21.03 10.08 20.72
C TYR A 83 -21.27 8.95 19.74
N LEU A 84 -22.02 7.93 20.16
CA LEU A 84 -22.65 6.97 19.26
C LEU A 84 -24.10 7.40 19.06
N VAL A 85 -24.42 7.87 17.87
CA VAL A 85 -25.75 8.37 17.52
C VAL A 85 -26.50 7.27 16.78
N ASN A 86 -27.51 6.69 17.42
CA ASN A 86 -28.44 5.78 16.79
C ASN A 86 -29.47 6.60 16.01
N VAL A 87 -29.36 6.58 14.69
CA VAL A 87 -30.25 7.28 13.77
C VAL A 87 -31.25 6.30 13.17
N SER A 88 -32.52 6.69 13.18
CA SER A 88 -33.61 6.02 12.47
C SER A 88 -34.04 6.88 11.28
N ILE A 89 -33.98 6.32 10.07
CA ILE A 89 -34.41 6.97 8.82
C ILE A 89 -35.56 6.17 8.23
N THR A 90 -36.69 6.83 7.96
CA THR A 90 -37.81 6.23 7.21
C THR A 90 -37.90 6.87 5.83
N ASN A 91 -37.84 6.05 4.77
CA ASN A 91 -37.99 6.50 3.39
C ASN A 91 -39.48 6.56 3.01
N TYR A 92 -40.00 7.77 2.72
CA TYR A 92 -41.36 7.98 2.21
C TYR A 92 -41.42 8.29 0.71
N LEU A 93 -40.29 8.24 0.00
CA LEU A 93 -40.27 8.30 -1.46
C LEU A 93 -40.91 7.05 -2.06
N SER A 94 -41.38 7.17 -3.30
CA SER A 94 -41.80 6.05 -4.14
C SER A 94 -40.63 5.22 -4.70
N GLU A 95 -39.38 5.64 -4.47
CA GLU A 95 -38.17 5.03 -5.00
C GLU A 95 -37.14 4.69 -3.89
N PRO A 96 -36.20 3.75 -4.11
CA PRO A 96 -35.16 3.42 -3.14
C PRO A 96 -34.22 4.59 -2.87
N LEU A 97 -33.95 4.85 -1.60
CA LEU A 97 -32.97 5.84 -1.14
C LEU A 97 -31.65 5.13 -0.82
N VAL A 98 -30.54 5.60 -1.39
CA VAL A 98 -29.21 5.22 -0.88
C VAL A 98 -28.92 6.10 0.33
N VAL A 99 -28.46 5.48 1.42
CA VAL A 99 -28.12 6.15 2.69
C VAL A 99 -26.66 5.86 3.01
N ASP A 100 -25.81 6.87 2.87
CA ASP A 100 -24.35 6.78 3.01
C ASP A 100 -23.83 7.62 4.18
N ASN A 101 -22.69 7.23 4.74
CA ASN A 101 -22.14 7.94 5.90
C ASN A 101 -21.68 9.38 5.63
N SER A 102 -21.38 9.72 4.37
CA SER A 102 -21.02 11.07 3.93
C SER A 102 -22.18 12.07 3.96
N GLU A 103 -23.42 11.57 4.00
CA GLU A 103 -24.65 12.37 4.00
C GLU A 103 -25.02 12.87 5.41
N PHE A 104 -24.31 12.42 6.44
CA PHE A 104 -24.54 12.81 7.82
C PHE A 104 -23.57 13.87 8.28
N THR A 105 -24.04 14.79 9.12
CA THR A 105 -23.21 15.77 9.81
C THR A 105 -23.82 16.13 11.15
N LEU A 106 -23.01 16.17 12.19
CA LEU A 106 -23.38 16.68 13.51
C LEU A 106 -23.04 18.17 13.57
N LYS A 107 -24.07 19.02 13.65
CA LYS A 107 -23.91 20.43 13.98
C LYS A 107 -23.71 20.57 15.48
N THR A 108 -22.70 21.35 15.84
CA THR A 108 -22.41 21.82 17.19
C THR A 108 -22.57 23.34 17.26
N SER A 109 -22.49 23.89 18.47
CA SER A 109 -22.53 25.34 18.73
C SER A 109 -21.52 26.17 17.89
N ASN A 110 -20.41 25.57 17.46
CA ASN A 110 -19.33 26.29 16.77
C ASN A 110 -18.97 25.71 15.37
N LEU A 111 -19.31 24.45 15.09
CA LEU A 111 -18.79 23.69 13.94
C LEU A 111 -19.77 22.67 13.38
N LEU A 112 -19.59 22.31 12.11
CA LEU A 112 -20.14 21.12 11.47
C LEU A 112 -19.10 19.98 11.54
N CYS A 113 -19.49 18.82 12.06
CA CYS A 113 -18.62 17.67 12.26
C CYS A 113 -19.15 16.45 11.49
N SER A 114 -18.37 15.95 10.53
CA SER A 114 -18.67 14.68 9.83
C SER A 114 -18.47 13.47 10.76
N PRO A 115 -19.08 12.30 10.46
CA PRO A 115 -18.84 11.06 11.19
C PRO A 115 -17.35 10.70 11.27
N LYS A 116 -16.90 10.26 12.44
CA LYS A 116 -15.51 9.91 12.71
C LYS A 116 -15.43 8.73 13.66
N GLY A 117 -14.76 7.68 13.21
CA GLY A 117 -14.59 6.44 13.98
C GLY A 117 -13.53 6.51 15.07
N PHE A 118 -13.63 5.56 15.99
CA PHE A 118 -12.73 5.30 17.10
C PHE A 118 -12.95 3.87 17.61
N GLY A 119 -11.89 3.23 18.14
CA GLY A 119 -11.93 1.82 18.53
C GLY A 119 -12.45 0.92 17.41
N ASP A 120 -13.43 0.07 17.73
CA ASP A 120 -14.14 -0.79 16.78
C ASP A 120 -15.30 -0.09 16.04
N TYR A 121 -15.62 1.17 16.35
CA TYR A 121 -16.75 1.91 15.76
C TYR A 121 -16.33 2.58 14.45
N ASN A 122 -16.66 1.92 13.34
CA ASN A 122 -16.36 2.39 11.99
C ASN A 122 -17.50 3.30 11.45
N PRO A 123 -17.20 4.51 10.92
CA PRO A 123 -18.22 5.37 10.33
C PRO A 123 -18.65 4.93 8.93
N TYR A 124 -17.90 4.08 8.22
CA TYR A 124 -18.19 3.74 6.83
C TYR A 124 -19.35 2.75 6.69
N PHE A 125 -20.43 3.20 6.06
CA PHE A 125 -21.57 2.37 5.67
C PHE A 125 -22.25 2.93 4.41
N SER A 126 -22.94 2.05 3.70
CA SER A 126 -23.82 2.37 2.57
C SER A 126 -24.98 1.36 2.56
N TYR A 127 -26.22 1.85 2.53
CA TYR A 127 -27.42 1.01 2.55
C TYR A 127 -28.45 1.47 1.53
N ILE A 128 -29.13 0.52 0.89
CA ILE A 128 -30.29 0.79 0.03
C ILE A 128 -31.56 0.64 0.86
N LEU A 129 -32.23 1.75 1.13
CA LEU A 129 -33.47 1.83 1.90
C LEU A 129 -34.68 1.90 0.97
N LEU A 130 -35.43 0.79 0.90
CA LEU A 130 -36.62 0.67 0.08
C LEU A 130 -37.78 1.58 0.55
N PRO A 131 -38.71 1.98 -0.35
CA PRO A 131 -39.92 2.72 -0.02
C PRO A 131 -40.71 2.16 1.17
N GLY A 132 -41.13 3.03 2.07
CA GLY A 132 -41.92 2.69 3.27
C GLY A 132 -41.18 1.87 4.33
N LYS A 133 -39.85 1.72 4.21
CA LYS A 133 -39.02 1.03 5.20
C LYS A 133 -38.25 2.02 6.07
N THR A 134 -37.85 1.52 7.25
CA THR A 134 -37.04 2.26 8.23
C THR A 134 -35.69 1.55 8.41
N LEU A 135 -34.60 2.32 8.33
CA LEU A 135 -33.24 1.90 8.61
C LEU A 135 -32.82 2.42 9.98
N ASN A 136 -32.23 1.57 10.82
CA ASN A 136 -31.60 1.96 12.08
C ASN A 136 -30.09 1.75 11.97
N ILE A 137 -29.30 2.79 12.20
CA ILE A 137 -27.84 2.80 12.06
C ILE A 137 -27.19 3.55 13.22
N THR A 138 -26.04 3.05 13.70
CA THR A 138 -25.24 3.73 14.73
C THR A 138 -24.09 4.47 14.05
N ILE A 139 -24.04 5.79 14.23
CA ILE A 139 -23.05 6.67 13.59
C ILE A 139 -22.12 7.25 14.66
N PRO A 140 -20.80 6.98 14.61
CA PRO A 140 -19.85 7.55 15.54
C PRO A 140 -19.49 8.99 15.15
N PHE A 141 -19.58 9.91 16.09
CA PHE A 141 -19.14 11.30 15.96
C PHE A 141 -18.10 11.64 17.03
N VAL A 142 -17.12 12.47 16.65
CA VAL A 142 -16.17 13.09 17.57
C VAL A 142 -16.17 14.59 17.30
N ILE A 143 -16.51 15.38 18.31
CA ILE A 143 -16.55 16.84 18.27
C ILE A 143 -15.45 17.44 19.17
N PRO A 144 -15.04 18.70 18.99
CA PRO A 144 -14.01 19.29 19.84
C PRO A 144 -14.44 19.41 21.32
N PRO A 145 -13.47 19.40 22.26
CA PRO A 145 -13.75 19.63 23.68
C PRO A 145 -14.49 20.96 23.90
N GLY A 146 -15.49 20.96 24.78
CA GLY A 146 -16.29 22.15 25.11
C GLY A 146 -17.30 22.59 24.04
N SER A 147 -17.39 21.90 22.89
CA SER A 147 -18.47 22.12 21.91
C SER A 147 -19.76 21.43 22.36
N THR A 148 -20.91 22.06 22.19
CA THR A 148 -22.21 21.45 22.51
C THR A 148 -22.85 20.93 21.22
N PRO A 149 -23.27 19.65 21.15
CA PRO A 149 -23.99 19.14 19.98
C PRO A 149 -25.41 19.71 19.94
N GLU A 150 -25.90 20.08 18.75
CA GLU A 150 -27.18 20.78 18.56
C GLU A 150 -28.15 20.04 17.62
N TYR A 151 -27.66 19.55 16.47
CA TYR A 151 -28.50 18.91 15.45
C TYR A 151 -27.74 17.82 14.70
N ILE A 152 -28.41 16.72 14.37
CA ILE A 152 -27.95 15.79 13.33
C ILE A 152 -28.64 16.18 12.02
N ILE A 153 -27.84 16.37 10.98
CA ILE A 153 -28.26 16.71 9.62
C ILE A 153 -28.06 15.47 8.75
N PHE A 154 -29.10 15.10 8.00
CA PHE A 154 -29.03 14.18 6.87
C PHE A 154 -29.26 14.97 5.58
N GLN A 155 -28.29 14.94 4.67
CA GLN A 155 -28.32 15.67 3.40
C GLN A 155 -27.91 14.78 2.22
N ASN A 156 -28.88 14.40 1.40
CA ASN A 156 -28.66 13.71 0.12
C ASN A 156 -28.78 14.73 -1.02
N SER A 157 -27.66 15.04 -1.68
CA SER A 157 -27.61 16.05 -2.74
C SER A 157 -28.29 15.60 -4.03
N THR A 158 -28.22 14.31 -4.37
CA THR A 158 -28.82 13.70 -5.58
C THR A 158 -30.33 13.88 -5.63
N LEU A 159 -31.01 13.70 -4.50
CA LEU A 159 -32.47 13.80 -4.35
C LEU A 159 -32.92 15.11 -3.67
N SER A 160 -31.99 16.04 -3.43
CA SER A 160 -32.23 17.33 -2.75
C SER A 160 -32.92 17.20 -1.38
N ILE A 161 -32.62 16.13 -0.64
CA ILE A 161 -33.17 15.88 0.69
C ILE A 161 -32.29 16.58 1.72
N HIS A 162 -32.89 17.34 2.62
CA HIS A 162 -32.20 17.94 3.77
C HIS A 162 -33.12 17.88 4.99
N VAL A 163 -32.79 17.02 5.95
CA VAL A 163 -33.58 16.79 7.18
C VAL A 163 -32.67 17.00 8.38
N CYS A 164 -33.17 17.73 9.38
CA CYS A 164 -32.46 17.95 10.65
C CYS A 164 -33.31 17.42 11.81
N VAL A 165 -32.67 16.73 12.74
CA VAL A 165 -33.24 16.39 14.05
C VAL A 165 -32.41 17.05 15.14
N GLY A 166 -33.05 17.58 16.18
CA GLY A 166 -32.34 18.11 17.34
C GLY A 166 -31.51 17.01 18.00
N PHE A 167 -30.32 17.35 18.50
CA PHE A 167 -29.47 16.39 19.19
C PHE A 167 -30.15 15.98 20.51
N PRO A 168 -30.37 14.66 20.73
CA PRO A 168 -31.02 14.20 21.95
C PRO A 168 -30.14 14.44 23.18
N THR A 169 -30.74 14.40 24.37
CA THR A 169 -29.95 14.27 25.59
C THR A 169 -29.54 12.81 25.73
N PRO A 170 -28.23 12.48 25.85
CA PRO A 170 -27.80 11.09 25.91
C PRO A 170 -28.45 10.35 27.07
N TYR A 171 -29.04 9.19 26.78
CA TYR A 171 -29.76 8.39 27.79
C TYR A 171 -28.81 7.53 28.63
N LYS A 172 -27.54 7.42 28.22
CA LYS A 172 -26.50 6.63 28.86
C LYS A 172 -25.12 7.20 28.53
N ALA A 173 -24.19 7.09 29.47
CA ALA A 173 -22.76 7.26 29.21
C ALA A 173 -22.02 5.92 29.31
N ILE A 174 -21.02 5.70 28.45
CA ILE A 174 -20.11 4.54 28.51
C ILE A 174 -18.67 5.06 28.62
N SER A 175 -17.89 4.46 29.51
CA SER A 175 -16.49 4.81 29.73
C SER A 175 -15.64 3.57 29.95
N ILE A 176 -14.34 3.71 29.75
CA ILE A 176 -13.35 2.78 30.30
C ILE A 176 -12.51 3.55 31.31
N ILE A 177 -12.38 3.03 32.52
CA ILE A 177 -11.50 3.63 33.54
C ILE A 177 -10.20 2.84 33.57
N ASN A 178 -9.18 3.41 32.95
CA ASN A 178 -7.82 2.91 33.06
C ASN A 178 -7.15 3.48 34.31
N LEU A 179 -6.86 2.58 35.25
CA LEU A 179 -6.07 2.84 36.44
C LEU A 179 -4.65 2.36 36.21
N TYR A 180 -3.67 3.17 36.62
CA TYR A 180 -2.26 2.88 36.45
C TYR A 180 -1.56 2.84 37.81
N ILE A 181 -1.03 1.69 38.20
CA ILE A 181 -0.22 1.53 39.42
C ILE A 181 1.24 1.80 39.06
N LEU A 182 1.86 2.80 39.68
CA LEU A 182 3.27 3.10 39.52
C LEU A 182 4.11 2.30 40.53
N SER A 183 5.07 1.51 40.05
CA SER A 183 5.90 0.59 40.84
C SER A 183 7.41 0.76 40.53
N ASN A 184 8.28 0.35 41.46
CA ASN A 184 9.70 0.08 41.14
C ASN A 184 9.98 -1.35 40.68
N ASP A 185 9.00 -2.26 40.72
CA ASP A 185 9.15 -3.63 40.26
C ASP A 185 7.90 -4.14 39.54
N SER A 186 8.16 -4.74 38.38
CA SER A 186 7.26 -5.53 37.55
C SER A 186 6.68 -6.78 38.23
N LYS A 187 7.28 -7.29 39.31
CA LYS A 187 6.79 -8.45 40.09
C LYS A 187 5.65 -8.09 41.06
N ILE A 188 4.75 -7.21 40.64
CA ILE A 188 3.45 -7.05 41.27
C ILE A 188 2.41 -7.86 40.48
N SER A 189 1.46 -8.46 41.18
CA SER A 189 0.18 -8.86 40.60
C SER A 189 -0.97 -8.04 41.20
N THR A 190 -2.00 -7.80 40.41
CA THR A 190 -3.18 -7.05 40.80
C THR A 190 -4.39 -7.54 40.01
N THR A 191 -5.59 -7.21 40.47
CA THR A 191 -6.83 -7.53 39.76
C THR A 191 -6.92 -6.70 38.48
N SER A 192 -6.49 -7.26 37.35
CA SER A 192 -6.37 -6.57 36.06
C SER A 192 -7.69 -6.02 35.49
N TYR A 193 -8.81 -6.62 35.89
CA TYR A 193 -10.16 -6.17 35.56
C TYR A 193 -11.06 -6.27 36.80
N ILE A 194 -11.60 -5.15 37.25
CA ILE A 194 -12.40 -5.10 38.49
C ILE A 194 -13.90 -5.35 38.23
N GLY A 195 -14.36 -5.17 36.99
CA GLY A 195 -15.73 -5.47 36.58
C GLY A 195 -16.43 -4.33 35.83
N GLU A 196 -17.67 -4.61 35.40
CA GLU A 196 -18.59 -3.61 34.86
C GLU A 196 -19.28 -2.88 36.01
N LEU A 197 -19.20 -1.55 36.03
CA LEU A 197 -19.76 -0.72 37.10
C LEU A 197 -20.70 0.33 36.53
N SER A 198 -21.97 0.30 36.93
CA SER A 198 -22.82 1.50 36.87
C SER A 198 -22.39 2.48 37.97
N ILE A 199 -22.13 3.74 37.59
CA ILE A 199 -21.67 4.84 38.42
C ILE A 199 -22.59 6.05 38.16
N SER A 200 -23.50 6.33 39.09
CA SER A 200 -24.43 7.47 39.06
C SER A 200 -24.14 8.49 40.18
N GLY A 201 -23.02 8.32 40.87
CA GLY A 201 -22.61 9.06 42.06
C GLY A 201 -21.25 8.57 42.54
N GLU A 202 -20.90 8.80 43.80
CA GLU A 202 -19.68 8.22 44.39
C GLU A 202 -19.77 6.69 44.49
N LYS A 203 -18.69 5.99 44.13
CA LYS A 203 -18.60 4.54 44.22
C LYS A 203 -17.21 4.10 44.69
N THR A 204 -17.17 3.39 45.81
CA THR A 204 -15.94 2.78 46.33
C THR A 204 -15.65 1.45 45.64
N ILE A 205 -14.39 1.23 45.29
CA ILE A 205 -13.85 -0.01 44.71
C ILE A 205 -12.67 -0.46 45.55
N THR A 206 -12.57 -1.75 45.88
CA THR A 206 -11.39 -2.33 46.52
C THR A 206 -10.43 -2.87 45.48
N LEU A 207 -9.16 -2.48 45.58
CA LEU A 207 -8.07 -2.94 44.72
C LEU A 207 -7.06 -3.74 45.55
N SER A 208 -6.79 -4.99 45.15
CA SER A 208 -5.72 -5.79 45.75
C SER A 208 -4.44 -5.70 44.92
N ILE A 209 -3.33 -5.52 45.62
CA ILE A 209 -1.98 -5.39 45.07
C ILE A 209 -1.07 -6.36 45.84
N SER A 210 -0.46 -7.29 45.12
CA SER A 210 0.32 -8.41 45.67
C SER A 210 1.76 -8.36 45.16
N SER A 211 2.74 -8.37 46.05
CA SER A 211 4.14 -8.57 45.67
C SER A 211 4.41 -10.05 45.42
N ASN A 212 4.84 -10.38 44.21
CA ASN A 212 5.33 -11.70 43.82
C ASN A 212 6.86 -11.81 44.01
N HIS A 213 7.52 -10.78 44.55
CA HIS A 213 8.95 -10.83 44.84
C HIS A 213 9.19 -11.63 46.14
N GLN A 214 10.10 -12.60 46.11
CA GLN A 214 10.32 -13.52 47.24
C GLN A 214 11.28 -12.99 48.33
N SER A 215 12.12 -12.01 48.01
CA SER A 215 13.27 -11.63 48.86
C SER A 215 13.54 -10.13 49.00
N VAL A 216 12.76 -9.26 48.35
CA VAL A 216 12.98 -7.81 48.29
C VAL A 216 11.60 -7.14 48.35
N PRO A 217 11.40 -6.10 49.15
CA PRO A 217 10.15 -5.36 49.17
C PRO A 217 9.99 -4.51 47.90
N VAL A 218 8.75 -4.28 47.48
CA VAL A 218 8.41 -3.54 46.26
C VAL A 218 7.72 -2.24 46.64
N GLU A 219 8.15 -1.11 46.08
CA GLU A 219 7.56 0.19 46.36
C GLU A 219 6.46 0.54 45.35
N VAL A 220 5.29 0.91 45.86
CA VAL A 220 4.18 1.43 45.06
C VAL A 220 4.14 2.95 45.23
N TYR A 221 4.56 3.66 44.18
CA TYR A 221 4.77 5.11 44.20
C TYR A 221 3.51 5.93 44.03
N GLY A 222 2.43 5.31 43.58
CA GLY A 222 1.15 5.98 43.40
C GLY A 222 0.24 5.21 42.47
N LEU A 223 -0.98 5.74 42.35
CA LEU A 223 -1.97 5.25 41.43
C LEU A 223 -2.53 6.47 40.67
N THR A 224 -2.60 6.39 39.36
CA THR A 224 -3.02 7.50 38.50
C THR A 224 -4.04 7.02 37.45
N THR A 225 -4.69 7.95 36.78
CA THR A 225 -5.62 7.68 35.67
C THR A 225 -5.44 8.73 34.59
N ASN A 226 -5.71 8.37 33.34
CA ASN A 226 -5.73 9.29 32.21
C ASN A 226 -7.13 9.86 31.91
N GLN A 227 -8.15 9.45 32.67
CA GLN A 227 -9.55 9.78 32.40
C GLN A 227 -9.91 11.20 32.85
N SER A 228 -10.44 12.02 31.93
CA SER A 228 -10.76 13.41 32.25
C SER A 228 -12.10 13.59 33.00
N PHE A 229 -13.00 12.61 32.95
CA PHE A 229 -14.39 12.72 33.43
C PHE A 229 -14.66 12.27 34.87
N PHE A 230 -13.73 11.54 35.51
CA PHE A 230 -13.87 11.07 36.88
C PHE A 230 -12.93 11.83 37.81
N ASN A 231 -13.40 12.13 39.01
CA ASN A 231 -12.55 12.30 40.17
C ASN A 231 -12.30 10.90 40.73
N ILE A 232 -11.03 10.52 40.88
CA ILE A 232 -10.64 9.25 41.49
C ILE A 232 -9.77 9.57 42.69
N TYR A 233 -10.36 9.42 43.88
CA TYR A 233 -9.65 9.59 45.15
C TYR A 233 -9.13 8.22 45.58
N ILE A 234 -7.83 8.15 45.89
CA ILE A 234 -7.15 6.91 46.27
C ILE A 234 -6.80 7.01 47.74
N LYS A 235 -7.28 6.08 48.57
CA LYS A 235 -6.78 6.00 49.95
C LYS A 235 -5.32 5.55 49.93
N PRO A 236 -4.45 6.09 50.81
CA PRO A 236 -3.01 5.82 50.74
C PRO A 236 -2.70 4.32 50.71
N VAL A 237 -2.08 3.87 49.61
CA VAL A 237 -1.44 2.55 49.56
C VAL A 237 -0.20 2.63 50.46
N PRO A 238 0.12 1.62 51.29
CA PRO A 238 1.42 1.59 51.93
C PRO A 238 2.51 1.58 50.86
N VAL A 239 3.43 2.53 50.99
CA VAL A 239 4.47 2.84 49.99
C VAL A 239 5.40 1.66 49.70
N CYS A 240 5.41 0.64 50.57
CA CYS A 240 6.31 -0.50 50.53
C CYS A 240 5.55 -1.80 50.83
N LEU A 241 5.50 -2.72 49.85
CA LEU A 241 4.95 -4.07 49.95
C LEU A 241 6.06 -5.05 50.36
N ASN A 242 5.85 -5.79 51.45
CA ASN A 242 6.75 -6.86 51.85
C ASN A 242 6.83 -7.98 50.79
N PRO A 243 7.93 -8.74 50.74
CA PRO A 243 8.03 -9.93 49.89
C PRO A 243 6.86 -10.89 50.10
N SER A 244 6.31 -11.44 49.01
CA SER A 244 5.18 -12.38 49.03
C SER A 244 3.91 -11.88 49.75
N SER A 245 3.76 -10.57 49.95
CA SER A 245 2.61 -9.98 50.68
C SER A 245 1.53 -9.43 49.76
N THR A 246 0.30 -9.32 50.26
CA THR A 246 -0.83 -8.69 49.57
C THR A 246 -1.41 -7.59 50.44
N VAL A 247 -1.69 -6.43 49.84
CA VAL A 247 -2.40 -5.32 50.48
C VAL A 247 -3.61 -4.94 49.62
N SER A 248 -4.70 -4.59 50.28
CA SER A 248 -5.87 -3.99 49.63
C SER A 248 -5.93 -2.49 49.92
N THR A 249 -6.14 -1.68 48.88
CA THR A 249 -6.50 -0.26 48.99
C THR A 249 -7.94 -0.05 48.52
N THR A 250 -8.51 1.13 48.80
CA THR A 250 -9.82 1.54 48.30
C THR A 250 -9.71 2.80 47.44
N LEU A 251 -10.51 2.81 46.38
CA LEU A 251 -10.60 3.83 45.35
C LEU A 251 -12.02 4.38 45.37
N GLU A 252 -12.18 5.68 45.60
CA GLU A 252 -13.46 6.37 45.55
C GLU A 252 -13.56 7.07 44.19
N ILE A 253 -14.42 6.53 43.31
CA ILE A 253 -14.65 7.06 41.97
C ILE A 253 -15.95 7.87 41.98
N GLN A 254 -15.87 9.12 41.53
CA GLN A 254 -17.01 10.03 41.42
C GLN A 254 -17.02 10.68 40.02
N PRO A 255 -18.12 10.64 39.26
CA PRO A 255 -18.20 11.34 37.99
C PRO A 255 -18.23 12.86 38.24
N LYS A 256 -17.51 13.64 37.42
CA LYS A 256 -17.45 15.11 37.55
C LYS A 256 -18.76 15.80 37.18
N SER A 257 -19.65 15.12 36.44
CA SER A 257 -21.03 15.53 36.20
C SER A 257 -21.99 14.61 36.95
N SER A 258 -22.92 15.20 37.71
CA SER A 258 -23.91 14.47 38.53
C SER A 258 -25.19 14.09 37.78
N THR A 259 -25.31 14.41 36.49
CA THR A 259 -26.57 14.28 35.74
C THR A 259 -26.71 12.98 34.93
N MET A 260 -25.70 12.10 34.90
CA MET A 260 -25.68 10.90 34.05
C MET A 260 -25.14 9.67 34.78
N SER A 261 -25.75 8.51 34.50
CA SER A 261 -25.21 7.20 34.89
C SER A 261 -24.19 6.71 33.87
N TYR A 262 -22.94 6.54 34.31
CA TYR A 262 -21.85 5.98 33.52
C TYR A 262 -21.76 4.47 33.71
N TYR A 263 -21.66 3.73 32.61
CA TYR A 263 -21.34 2.30 32.63
C TYR A 263 -19.86 2.16 32.29
N CYS A 264 -19.08 1.71 33.27
CA CYS A 264 -17.62 1.74 33.24
C CYS A 264 -17.03 0.34 33.35
N ASN A 265 -16.11 0.01 32.44
CA ASN A 265 -15.18 -1.10 32.64
C ASN A 265 -13.93 -0.56 33.31
N VAL A 266 -13.53 -1.13 34.46
CA VAL A 266 -12.35 -0.66 35.20
C VAL A 266 -11.19 -1.65 35.00
N TYR A 267 -10.14 -1.19 34.32
CA TYR A 267 -8.90 -1.95 34.09
C TYR A 267 -7.76 -1.39 34.93
N VAL A 268 -6.86 -2.26 35.34
CA VAL A 268 -5.69 -1.92 36.14
C VAL A 268 -4.44 -2.33 35.39
N THR A 269 -3.62 -1.35 35.05
CA THR A 269 -2.34 -1.51 34.35
C THR A 269 -1.19 -1.21 35.31
N LEU A 270 -0.16 -2.05 35.32
CA LEU A 270 1.09 -1.75 36.01
C LEU A 270 1.99 -0.89 35.13
N LEU A 271 2.59 0.13 35.73
CA LEU A 271 3.58 1.02 35.14
C LEU A 271 4.89 0.95 35.93
N ASP A 272 5.91 0.41 35.30
CA ASP A 272 7.27 0.39 35.84
C ASP A 272 7.90 1.78 35.71
N LYS A 273 8.20 2.42 36.84
CA LYS A 273 8.75 3.79 36.89
C LYS A 273 10.26 3.84 36.64
N GLU A 274 10.73 3.15 35.60
CA GLU A 274 12.10 3.28 35.06
C GLU A 274 12.08 3.66 33.57
N THR A 275 11.33 4.73 33.26
CA THR A 275 11.14 5.30 31.92
C THR A 275 12.40 5.90 31.29
N ALA A 276 13.53 5.98 32.01
CA ALA A 276 14.81 6.50 31.51
C ALA A 276 15.76 5.41 30.95
N SER A 277 15.42 4.12 31.08
CA SER A 277 16.35 3.01 30.81
C SER A 277 16.13 2.29 29.47
N VAL A 278 15.27 2.82 28.60
CA VAL A 278 15.05 2.32 27.23
C VAL A 278 15.78 3.22 26.23
N LYS A 279 16.68 2.63 25.43
CA LYS A 279 17.32 3.32 24.30
C LYS A 279 16.72 2.85 22.99
N LEU A 280 15.98 3.75 22.34
CA LEU A 280 15.52 3.58 20.97
C LEU A 280 16.62 3.99 19.97
N ALA A 281 16.81 3.19 18.94
CA ALA A 281 17.46 3.58 17.70
C ALA A 281 16.64 3.05 16.52
N GLY A 282 16.80 3.65 15.34
CA GLY A 282 16.07 3.24 14.15
C GLY A 282 16.26 4.17 12.96
N TYR A 283 15.71 3.76 11.82
CA TYR A 283 15.74 4.52 10.57
C TYR A 283 14.50 4.21 9.73
N LEU A 284 14.23 5.06 8.74
CA LEU A 284 13.09 4.89 7.86
C LEU A 284 13.45 4.11 6.60
N ILE A 285 12.47 3.35 6.14
CA ILE A 285 12.49 2.56 4.91
C ILE A 285 11.42 3.15 3.99
N ASN A 286 11.82 3.50 2.78
CA ASN A 286 10.90 4.01 1.78
C ASN A 286 9.93 2.89 1.36
N ALA A 287 8.64 3.08 1.65
CA ALA A 287 7.55 2.14 1.38
C ALA A 287 6.51 2.70 0.38
N THR A 288 6.94 3.53 -0.57
CA THR A 288 6.07 3.99 -1.68
C THR A 288 5.46 2.81 -2.45
N ALA A 289 6.21 1.73 -2.68
CA ALA A 289 5.71 0.54 -3.35
C ALA A 289 4.53 -0.12 -2.61
N LEU A 290 4.58 -0.14 -1.27
CA LEU A 290 3.46 -0.60 -0.44
C LEU A 290 2.27 0.36 -0.58
N THR A 291 2.50 1.67 -0.58
CA THR A 291 1.46 2.69 -0.78
C THR A 291 0.72 2.50 -2.11
N LEU A 292 1.47 2.27 -3.20
CA LEU A 292 0.93 2.01 -4.54
C LEU A 292 0.16 0.69 -4.60
N LEU A 293 0.73 -0.40 -4.08
CA LEU A 293 0.07 -1.72 -4.00
C LEU A 293 -1.28 -1.67 -3.27
N CYS A 294 -1.39 -0.78 -2.27
CA CYS A 294 -2.62 -0.57 -1.50
C CYS A 294 -3.59 0.46 -2.12
N ASN A 295 -3.25 1.07 -3.26
CA ASN A 295 -3.98 2.17 -3.90
C ASN A 295 -4.42 3.27 -2.90
N LEU A 296 -3.51 3.66 -2.02
CA LEU A 296 -3.81 4.55 -0.90
C LEU A 296 -3.79 6.02 -1.35
N GLN A 297 -4.95 6.69 -1.35
CA GLN A 297 -5.08 8.09 -1.77
C GLN A 297 -4.89 9.07 -0.61
N GLY A 298 -4.14 10.16 -0.82
CA GLY A 298 -3.92 11.25 0.15
C GLY A 298 -3.03 10.89 1.35
N TYR A 299 -2.62 9.63 1.47
CA TYR A 299 -1.76 9.10 2.52
C TYR A 299 -0.69 8.21 1.92
N LYS A 300 0.45 8.10 2.60
CA LYS A 300 1.51 7.14 2.30
C LYS A 300 1.83 6.26 3.51
N TYR A 301 2.32 5.06 3.22
CA TYR A 301 2.94 4.20 4.21
C TYR A 301 4.41 4.55 4.38
N VAL A 302 4.85 4.63 5.63
CA VAL A 302 6.26 4.71 6.02
C VAL A 302 6.57 3.51 6.91
N LEU A 303 7.58 2.74 6.51
CA LEU A 303 8.15 1.70 7.36
C LEU A 303 9.31 2.29 8.16
N ALA A 304 9.48 1.83 9.40
CA ALA A 304 10.68 2.10 10.18
C ALA A 304 11.27 0.79 10.68
N ASN A 305 12.58 0.62 10.54
CA ASN A 305 13.32 -0.41 11.25
C ASN A 305 13.77 0.19 12.59
N VAL A 306 13.39 -0.44 13.70
CA VAL A 306 13.74 0.01 15.05
C VAL A 306 14.44 -1.09 15.84
N SER A 307 15.32 -0.65 16.73
CA SER A 307 15.95 -1.46 17.76
C SER A 307 15.76 -0.80 19.12
N LEU A 308 15.31 -1.55 20.11
CA LEU A 308 15.16 -1.07 21.48
C LEU A 308 16.03 -1.92 22.41
N SER A 309 16.88 -1.25 23.18
CA SER A 309 17.70 -1.85 24.23
C SER A 309 17.21 -1.39 25.59
N TYR A 310 17.07 -2.31 26.54
CA TYR A 310 16.60 -2.03 27.88
C TYR A 310 17.70 -2.29 28.93
N PHE A 311 17.94 -1.32 29.82
CA PHE A 311 19.10 -1.31 30.72
C PHE A 311 18.77 -1.33 32.21
N ALA A 312 17.49 -1.24 32.57
CA ALA A 312 17.03 -1.28 33.96
C ALA A 312 17.04 -2.71 34.52
N ASN A 313 16.96 -2.85 35.84
CA ASN A 313 17.06 -4.16 36.51
C ASN A 313 15.75 -4.96 36.46
N ASN A 314 14.64 -4.29 36.17
CA ASN A 314 13.29 -4.85 36.19
C ASN A 314 12.95 -5.61 34.90
N THR A 315 11.68 -6.01 34.74
CA THR A 315 11.19 -6.59 33.48
C THR A 315 10.30 -5.58 32.76
N PHE A 316 10.67 -5.16 31.56
CA PHE A 316 9.93 -4.20 30.75
C PHE A 316 9.14 -4.90 29.63
N ASN A 317 7.84 -4.64 29.55
CA ASN A 317 6.98 -5.23 28.53
C ASN A 317 6.80 -4.29 27.34
N LEU A 318 7.48 -4.58 26.23
CA LEU A 318 7.40 -3.78 25.01
C LEU A 318 6.00 -3.90 24.36
N LYS A 319 5.42 -2.75 24.04
CA LYS A 319 4.12 -2.63 23.38
C LYS A 319 4.28 -1.94 22.02
N PRO A 320 4.17 -2.65 20.89
CA PRO A 320 4.40 -2.02 19.59
C PRO A 320 3.36 -0.95 19.19
N TYR A 321 2.24 -0.83 19.91
CA TYR A 321 1.25 0.24 19.72
C TYR A 321 1.59 1.54 20.46
N ASP A 322 2.57 1.52 21.38
CA ASP A 322 3.09 2.68 22.13
C ASP A 322 4.11 3.51 21.30
N PHE A 323 4.20 3.25 19.99
CA PHE A 323 5.07 3.98 19.06
C PHE A 323 4.28 4.91 18.15
N TYR A 324 4.76 6.15 18.01
CA TYR A 324 4.32 7.08 16.96
C TYR A 324 5.50 7.67 16.20
N ILE A 325 5.18 8.20 15.01
CA ILE A 325 6.10 8.99 14.20
C ILE A 325 5.64 10.45 14.19
N VAL A 326 6.57 11.36 14.46
CA VAL A 326 6.32 12.82 14.44
C VAL A 326 6.67 13.35 13.06
N THR A 327 5.75 14.08 12.46
CA THR A 327 5.90 14.71 11.15
C THR A 327 5.61 16.21 11.24
N ASN A 328 5.88 16.96 10.17
CA ASN A 328 5.44 18.36 10.06
C ASN A 328 3.89 18.52 10.05
N ASP A 329 3.14 17.46 9.76
CA ASP A 329 1.66 17.45 9.71
C ASP A 329 1.03 16.91 11.02
N GLY A 330 1.86 16.56 12.02
CA GLY A 330 1.44 16.01 13.31
C GLY A 330 2.00 14.63 13.64
N ASP A 331 1.42 14.01 14.68
CA ASP A 331 1.86 12.75 15.27
C ASP A 331 0.96 11.58 14.83
N PHE A 332 1.57 10.48 14.37
CA PHE A 332 0.84 9.35 13.79
C PHE A 332 1.26 8.03 14.44
N GLN A 333 0.30 7.34 15.07
CA GLN A 333 0.50 6.07 15.77
C GLN A 333 0.86 4.92 14.82
N ASN A 334 1.62 3.95 15.32
CA ASN A 334 1.95 2.71 14.60
C ASN A 334 0.67 1.92 14.31
N CYS A 335 0.48 1.50 13.06
CA CYS A 335 -0.73 0.84 12.58
C CYS A 335 -0.82 -0.64 12.98
N TYR A 336 -0.54 -0.96 14.24
CA TYR A 336 -0.33 -2.32 14.77
C TYR A 336 -1.53 -3.28 14.58
N THR A 337 -2.75 -2.74 14.55
CA THR A 337 -3.99 -3.47 14.24
C THR A 337 -4.17 -3.69 12.74
N CYS A 338 -3.91 -2.67 11.90
CA CYS A 338 -3.90 -2.82 10.44
C CYS A 338 -2.96 -3.94 9.99
N TYR A 339 -1.80 -4.12 10.65
CA TYR A 339 -0.90 -5.25 10.40
C TYR A 339 -1.59 -6.63 10.43
N LYS A 340 -2.58 -6.88 11.30
CA LYS A 340 -3.24 -8.19 11.35
C LYS A 340 -4.07 -8.44 10.08
N THR A 341 -4.82 -7.45 9.62
CA THR A 341 -5.71 -7.57 8.47
C THR A 341 -4.96 -7.45 7.14
N PHE A 342 -3.96 -6.55 7.04
CA PHE A 342 -3.21 -6.33 5.80
C PHE A 342 -2.26 -7.49 5.45
N PHE A 343 -1.65 -8.13 6.44
CA PHE A 343 -0.64 -9.18 6.20
C PHE A 343 -1.25 -10.58 6.02
N LEU A 344 -2.56 -10.73 6.22
CA LEU A 344 -3.33 -11.90 5.79
C LEU A 344 -3.52 -11.95 4.27
N CYS A 345 -3.32 -10.83 3.55
CA CYS A 345 -3.26 -10.83 2.09
C CYS A 345 -1.90 -11.36 1.62
N PHE A 346 -1.91 -12.29 0.65
CA PHE A 346 -0.76 -13.08 0.19
C PHE A 346 0.53 -12.28 -0.10
N TYR A 347 0.41 -11.03 -0.55
CA TYR A 347 1.51 -10.18 -1.04
C TYR A 347 2.48 -9.65 0.02
N ILE A 348 2.11 -9.64 1.31
CA ILE A 348 2.85 -8.92 2.37
C ILE A 348 3.36 -9.87 3.48
N SER A 349 3.01 -11.15 3.43
CA SER A 349 3.36 -12.20 4.39
C SER A 349 4.85 -12.27 4.77
N LYS A 350 5.77 -11.92 3.85
CA LYS A 350 7.21 -11.89 4.12
C LYS A 350 7.61 -10.79 5.10
N LEU A 351 6.99 -9.60 5.00
CA LEU A 351 7.28 -8.48 5.90
C LEU A 351 6.75 -8.72 7.33
N SER A 352 5.73 -9.56 7.52
CA SER A 352 5.20 -9.87 8.88
C SER A 352 6.21 -10.60 9.75
N ASN A 353 7.12 -11.37 9.16
CA ASN A 353 8.19 -12.07 9.88
C ASN A 353 9.19 -11.11 10.54
N TYR A 354 9.23 -9.85 10.09
CA TYR A 354 10.08 -8.79 10.63
C TYR A 354 9.29 -7.80 11.49
N LYS A 355 7.99 -7.99 11.72
CA LYS A 355 7.15 -7.10 12.53
C LYS A 355 7.66 -7.06 13.97
N LEU A 356 7.79 -5.87 14.56
CA LEU A 356 8.06 -5.75 16.00
C LEU A 356 6.88 -6.34 16.80
N SER A 357 7.17 -7.37 17.60
CA SER A 357 6.19 -8.07 18.44
C SER A 357 6.18 -7.53 19.87
N SER A 358 5.07 -7.75 20.58
CA SER A 358 5.05 -7.57 22.04
C SER A 358 5.94 -8.62 22.69
N ILE A 359 6.89 -8.19 23.51
CA ILE A 359 7.87 -9.06 24.15
C ILE A 359 8.31 -8.48 25.51
N SER A 360 8.57 -9.39 26.44
CA SER A 360 9.11 -9.06 27.77
C SER A 360 10.63 -8.98 27.71
N MET A 361 11.20 -7.87 28.16
CA MET A 361 12.63 -7.57 28.08
C MET A 361 13.22 -7.45 29.49
N THR A 362 14.35 -8.11 29.74
CA THR A 362 15.14 -7.97 30.96
C THR A 362 16.42 -7.17 30.68
N LYS A 363 17.18 -6.84 31.73
CA LYS A 363 18.40 -6.03 31.60
C LYS A 363 19.36 -6.53 30.52
N GLY A 364 19.74 -5.64 29.61
CA GLY A 364 20.66 -5.91 28.51
C GLY A 364 19.99 -6.52 27.27
N VAL A 365 18.72 -6.93 27.34
CA VAL A 365 17.98 -7.44 26.18
C VAL A 365 17.79 -6.31 25.17
N SER A 366 18.04 -6.64 23.91
CA SER A 366 17.77 -5.78 22.77
C SER A 366 16.88 -6.51 21.77
N VAL A 367 15.85 -5.82 21.28
CA VAL A 367 14.85 -6.35 20.34
C VAL A 367 14.75 -5.46 19.12
N TYR A 368 14.41 -6.06 17.98
CA TYR A 368 14.49 -5.43 16.66
C TYR A 368 13.22 -5.75 15.87
N GLY A 369 12.77 -4.83 15.02
CA GLY A 369 11.64 -5.10 14.15
C GLY A 369 11.12 -3.87 13.42
N LEU A 370 10.14 -4.12 12.56
CA LEU A 370 9.48 -3.12 11.74
C LEU A 370 8.25 -2.54 12.41
N LEU A 371 8.09 -1.23 12.26
CA LEU A 371 6.87 -0.45 12.52
C LEU A 371 6.34 0.09 11.18
N LEU A 372 5.03 0.31 11.09
CA LEU A 372 4.33 0.80 9.90
C LEU A 372 3.42 1.96 10.29
N PHE A 373 3.67 3.12 9.71
CA PHE A 373 2.89 4.33 9.93
C PHE A 373 2.13 4.69 8.65
N LYS A 374 0.86 5.05 8.79
CA LYS A 374 0.09 5.71 7.73
C LYS A 374 0.09 7.21 8.02
N ILE A 375 0.75 7.99 7.18
CA ILE A 375 0.88 9.45 7.32
C ILE A 375 0.35 10.14 6.05
N PRO A 376 -0.02 11.43 6.09
CA PRO A 376 -0.42 12.18 4.89
C PRO A 376 0.66 12.11 3.80
N GLU A 377 0.25 12.16 2.53
CA GLU A 377 1.15 11.98 1.39
C GLU A 377 2.31 12.98 1.37
N ASN A 378 2.06 14.22 1.80
CA ASN A 378 3.05 15.30 1.88
C ASN A 378 3.81 15.35 3.23
N ALA A 379 3.39 14.58 4.23
CA ALA A 379 4.00 14.58 5.56
C ALA A 379 5.46 14.09 5.50
N THR A 380 6.35 14.82 6.16
CA THR A 380 7.77 14.55 6.29
C THR A 380 8.08 14.14 7.72
N PRO A 381 8.47 12.87 7.96
CA PRO A 381 8.92 12.42 9.27
C PRO A 381 10.14 13.15 9.81
N SER A 382 10.22 13.27 11.14
CA SER A 382 11.31 13.96 11.86
C SER A 382 11.90 13.14 13.01
N LYS A 383 11.08 12.40 13.76
CA LYS A 383 11.51 11.47 14.81
C LYS A 383 10.51 10.32 14.98
N ILE A 384 11.01 9.17 15.43
CA ILE A 384 10.18 8.08 15.97
C ILE A 384 10.22 8.20 17.49
N VAL A 385 9.09 8.00 18.14
CA VAL A 385 8.91 8.13 19.58
C VAL A 385 8.33 6.84 20.14
N TYR A 386 8.81 6.45 21.32
CA TYR A 386 8.18 5.47 22.20
C TYR A 386 7.72 6.18 23.47
N GLU A 387 6.45 5.99 23.83
CA GLU A 387 5.74 6.73 24.86
C GLU A 387 5.01 5.77 25.80
N ASP A 388 4.95 6.05 27.10
CA ASP A 388 4.19 5.20 28.02
C ASP A 388 2.68 5.47 27.93
N SER A 389 1.87 4.65 28.60
CA SER A 389 0.42 4.84 28.61
C SER A 389 -0.06 6.04 29.45
N LEU A 390 0.83 6.90 29.95
CA LEU A 390 0.53 8.20 30.54
C LEU A 390 0.83 9.37 29.58
N GLY A 391 1.39 9.11 28.40
CA GLY A 391 1.87 10.15 27.49
C GLY A 391 3.26 10.69 27.84
N GLN A 392 4.06 9.97 28.63
CA GLN A 392 5.46 10.32 28.85
C GLN A 392 6.34 9.69 27.76
N ILE A 393 7.07 10.54 27.04
CA ILE A 393 8.12 10.11 26.11
C ILE A 393 9.21 9.38 26.89
N ILE A 394 9.29 8.06 26.70
CA ILE A 394 10.34 7.18 27.25
C ILE A 394 11.63 7.33 26.43
N SER A 395 11.51 7.30 25.10
CA SER A 395 12.67 7.33 24.20
C SER A 395 12.26 7.90 22.85
N CYS A 396 13.16 8.61 22.18
CA CYS A 396 12.95 9.05 20.81
C CYS A 396 14.24 9.01 20.01
N VAL A 397 14.12 8.80 18.69
CA VAL A 397 15.24 8.82 17.76
C VAL A 397 14.90 9.75 16.60
N PRO A 398 15.76 10.74 16.27
CA PRO A 398 15.58 11.57 15.09
C PRO A 398 15.78 10.73 13.82
N VAL A 399 15.01 11.00 12.78
CA VAL A 399 15.10 10.31 11.49
C VAL A 399 15.25 11.30 10.34
N ASN A 400 16.29 11.12 9.53
CA ASN A 400 16.65 12.03 8.44
C ASN A 400 16.63 11.28 7.12
N GLY A 401 15.50 11.33 6.41
CA GLY A 401 15.32 10.64 5.13
C GLY A 401 15.16 9.12 5.26
N TYR A 402 15.34 8.42 4.14
CA TYR A 402 15.20 6.97 4.02
C TYR A 402 16.56 6.32 3.74
N ASN A 403 16.95 5.34 4.54
CA ASN A 403 18.23 4.63 4.37
C ASN A 403 18.11 3.42 3.44
N GLU A 404 16.91 2.85 3.36
CA GLU A 404 16.56 1.67 2.56
C GLU A 404 15.23 1.90 1.84
N SER A 405 14.89 1.01 0.92
CA SER A 405 13.56 0.97 0.31
C SER A 405 13.05 -0.46 0.22
N VAL A 406 11.75 -0.67 0.39
CA VAL A 406 11.09 -1.92 0.00
C VAL A 406 10.50 -1.76 -1.40
N SER A 407 10.57 -2.81 -2.22
CA SER A 407 9.99 -2.83 -3.58
C SER A 407 9.19 -4.10 -3.80
N TYR A 408 8.14 -4.01 -4.60
CA TYR A 408 7.31 -5.12 -5.05
C TYR A 408 7.55 -5.37 -6.54
N ILE A 409 7.96 -6.59 -6.88
CA ILE A 409 8.01 -7.02 -8.28
C ILE A 409 6.97 -8.12 -8.44
N SER A 410 5.94 -7.82 -9.23
CA SER A 410 4.84 -8.73 -9.52
C SER A 410 5.31 -9.95 -10.33
N TYR A 411 5.99 -9.69 -11.44
CA TYR A 411 6.53 -10.71 -12.34
C TYR A 411 7.74 -10.21 -13.15
N VAL A 412 8.52 -11.16 -13.67
CA VAL A 412 9.52 -10.93 -14.72
C VAL A 412 8.89 -11.26 -16.07
N LYS A 413 9.00 -10.32 -17.00
CA LYS A 413 8.63 -10.48 -18.41
C LYS A 413 9.90 -10.46 -19.25
N VAL A 414 10.17 -11.55 -19.97
CA VAL A 414 11.30 -11.61 -20.91
C VAL A 414 10.79 -11.17 -22.27
N GLU A 415 11.41 -10.14 -22.83
CA GLU A 415 11.12 -9.60 -24.16
C GLU A 415 12.33 -9.86 -25.06
N PHE A 416 12.11 -10.01 -26.36
CA PHE A 416 13.17 -10.41 -27.29
C PHE A 416 13.48 -9.30 -28.30
N LEU A 417 14.74 -8.89 -28.34
CA LEU A 417 15.24 -8.08 -29.44
C LEU A 417 15.60 -9.02 -30.59
N THR A 418 14.66 -9.23 -31.50
CA THR A 418 14.78 -10.18 -32.60
C THR A 418 13.77 -9.88 -33.73
N LYS A 419 13.96 -10.50 -34.91
CA LYS A 419 12.99 -10.48 -36.02
C LYS A 419 12.03 -11.68 -36.00
N PHE A 420 12.12 -12.54 -34.98
CA PHE A 420 11.39 -13.79 -34.86
C PHE A 420 10.20 -13.65 -33.90
N ASN A 421 9.03 -13.33 -34.47
CA ASN A 421 7.83 -12.94 -33.71
C ASN A 421 7.20 -14.07 -32.88
N GLU A 422 7.50 -15.34 -33.18
CA GLU A 422 6.90 -16.51 -32.51
C GLU A 422 7.72 -16.99 -31.30
N ILE A 423 8.92 -16.46 -31.05
CA ILE A 423 9.69 -16.82 -29.85
C ILE A 423 8.96 -16.28 -28.62
N TYR A 424 8.61 -17.17 -27.69
CA TYR A 424 8.00 -16.79 -26.43
C TYR A 424 8.72 -17.38 -25.21
N CYS A 425 8.61 -16.65 -24.10
CA CYS A 425 8.93 -17.09 -22.76
C CYS A 425 7.71 -16.84 -21.89
N ARG A 426 7.43 -17.76 -20.95
CA ARG A 426 6.35 -17.56 -19.98
C ARG A 426 6.74 -16.44 -19.00
N THR A 427 5.81 -15.54 -18.70
CA THR A 427 5.93 -14.58 -17.60
C THR A 427 6.18 -15.31 -16.28
N ILE A 428 7.23 -14.92 -15.54
CA ILE A 428 7.62 -15.57 -14.28
C ILE A 428 7.03 -14.80 -13.11
N PRO A 429 6.06 -15.34 -12.36
CA PRO A 429 5.55 -14.68 -11.16
C PRO A 429 6.63 -14.65 -10.07
N ILE A 430 6.79 -13.51 -9.39
CA ILE A 430 7.58 -13.38 -8.16
C ILE A 430 6.62 -13.11 -6.99
N GLY A 431 5.73 -12.12 -7.14
CA GLY A 431 4.66 -11.83 -6.20
C GLY A 431 5.10 -11.43 -4.78
N GLY A 432 6.29 -10.83 -4.63
CA GLY A 432 6.91 -10.57 -3.32
C GLY A 432 7.40 -9.14 -3.13
N LEU A 433 7.21 -8.63 -1.90
CA LEU A 433 7.90 -7.44 -1.36
C LEU A 433 9.28 -7.82 -0.84
N GLU A 434 10.29 -7.00 -1.13
CA GLU A 434 11.68 -7.26 -0.73
C GLU A 434 12.48 -5.96 -0.51
N PHE A 435 13.48 -6.02 0.38
CA PHE A 435 14.34 -4.88 0.71
C PHE A 435 15.41 -4.60 -0.36
N SER A 436 15.76 -3.32 -0.50
CA SER A 436 16.83 -2.82 -1.35
C SER A 436 18.15 -3.56 -1.10
N GLY A 437 18.80 -4.01 -2.18
CA GLY A 437 20.07 -4.74 -2.09
C GLY A 437 19.94 -6.26 -1.95
N ASN A 438 18.78 -6.80 -1.59
CA ASN A 438 18.53 -8.23 -1.65
C ASN A 438 18.51 -8.71 -3.11
N LYS A 439 18.88 -9.99 -3.31
CA LYS A 439 18.99 -10.61 -4.64
C LYS A 439 17.87 -11.63 -4.84
N CYS A 440 17.31 -11.68 -6.04
CA CYS A 440 16.36 -12.70 -6.45
C CYS A 440 16.87 -13.38 -7.72
N THR A 441 16.91 -14.71 -7.71
CA THR A 441 17.19 -15.53 -8.89
C THR A 441 15.88 -16.07 -9.42
N VAL A 442 15.63 -15.87 -10.72
CA VAL A 442 14.51 -16.49 -11.45
C VAL A 442 15.04 -17.41 -12.53
N THR A 443 14.40 -18.56 -12.69
CA THR A 443 14.65 -19.52 -13.76
C THR A 443 13.51 -19.42 -14.78
N PHE A 444 13.84 -19.37 -16.06
CA PHE A 444 12.86 -19.26 -17.14
C PHE A 444 13.27 -20.06 -18.38
N SER A 445 12.31 -20.38 -19.23
CA SER A 445 12.57 -21.13 -20.47
C SER A 445 12.11 -20.34 -21.69
N ILE A 446 13.01 -20.19 -22.66
CA ILE A 446 12.73 -19.67 -23.99
C ILE A 446 12.39 -20.86 -24.89
N TYR A 447 11.20 -20.87 -25.48
CA TYR A 447 10.83 -21.89 -26.47
C TYR A 447 11.17 -21.42 -27.89
N ASN A 448 11.77 -22.33 -28.66
CA ASN A 448 12.02 -22.14 -30.07
C ASN A 448 11.00 -22.93 -30.91
N PRO A 449 9.91 -22.31 -31.41
CA PRO A 449 8.97 -22.98 -32.30
C PRO A 449 9.53 -23.22 -33.71
N TYR A 450 10.60 -22.50 -34.09
CA TYR A 450 11.12 -22.55 -35.45
C TYR A 450 11.80 -23.88 -35.77
N MET A 451 11.74 -24.26 -37.05
CA MET A 451 12.33 -25.48 -37.59
C MET A 451 13.87 -25.47 -37.64
N ALA A 452 14.53 -24.39 -37.17
CA ALA A 452 15.99 -24.25 -37.11
C ALA A 452 16.47 -23.81 -35.72
N PRO A 453 17.74 -24.06 -35.36
CA PRO A 453 18.29 -23.57 -34.09
C PRO A 453 18.36 -22.03 -34.03
N ILE A 454 18.12 -21.48 -32.84
CA ILE A 454 18.32 -20.06 -32.51
C ILE A 454 19.44 -19.90 -31.49
N ASN A 455 20.15 -18.77 -31.52
CA ASN A 455 21.23 -18.45 -30.59
C ASN A 455 20.79 -17.32 -29.64
N VAL A 456 20.69 -17.63 -28.34
CA VAL A 456 20.38 -16.66 -27.29
C VAL A 456 21.70 -16.07 -26.80
N THR A 457 21.98 -14.83 -27.22
CA THR A 457 23.34 -14.27 -27.14
C THR A 457 23.65 -13.65 -25.78
N ARG A 458 22.85 -12.66 -25.35
CA ARG A 458 23.03 -11.87 -24.13
C ARG A 458 21.76 -11.12 -23.75
N ILE A 459 21.72 -10.57 -22.53
CA ILE A 459 20.79 -9.51 -22.13
C ILE A 459 21.31 -8.18 -22.70
N VAL A 460 20.41 -7.36 -23.23
CA VAL A 460 20.72 -6.04 -23.83
C VAL A 460 20.04 -4.87 -23.13
N GLY A 461 19.06 -5.12 -22.25
CA GLY A 461 18.41 -4.06 -21.48
C GLY A 461 17.50 -4.60 -20.38
N VAL A 462 17.23 -3.74 -19.40
CA VAL A 462 16.28 -4.00 -18.31
C VAL A 462 15.45 -2.74 -18.04
N CYS A 463 14.17 -2.94 -17.76
CA CYS A 463 13.25 -1.89 -17.34
C CYS A 463 12.47 -2.34 -16.11
N PRO A 464 12.38 -1.52 -15.04
CA PRO A 464 12.98 -0.20 -14.87
C PRO A 464 14.51 -0.24 -14.70
N LYS A 465 15.21 0.81 -15.17
CA LYS A 465 16.68 0.93 -15.10
C LYS A 465 17.26 0.96 -13.68
N CYS A 466 16.44 1.15 -12.65
CA CYS A 466 16.89 1.09 -11.25
C CYS A 466 17.18 -0.34 -10.78
N ILE A 467 16.70 -1.37 -11.50
CA ILE A 467 16.98 -2.78 -11.19
C ILE A 467 18.22 -3.23 -11.94
N ALA A 468 19.21 -3.73 -11.20
CA ALA A 468 20.46 -4.25 -11.75
C ALA A 468 20.42 -5.77 -11.90
N ILE A 469 20.87 -6.27 -13.06
CA ILE A 469 21.21 -7.69 -13.20
C ILE A 469 22.60 -7.91 -12.63
N ILE A 470 22.71 -8.88 -11.71
CA ILE A 470 23.95 -9.24 -11.02
C ILE A 470 24.61 -10.44 -11.68
N ASN A 471 23.81 -11.38 -12.20
CA ASN A 471 24.30 -12.57 -12.90
C ASN A 471 23.25 -13.08 -13.89
N SER A 472 23.70 -13.72 -14.96
CA SER A 472 22.85 -14.51 -15.87
C SER A 472 23.67 -15.57 -16.58
N ASN A 473 23.11 -16.77 -16.79
CA ASN A 473 23.75 -17.82 -17.58
C ASN A 473 23.54 -17.66 -19.11
N ILE A 474 23.06 -16.50 -19.57
CA ILE A 474 22.79 -16.22 -20.98
C ILE A 474 24.11 -15.86 -21.69
N SER A 475 24.70 -16.84 -22.37
CA SER A 475 25.97 -16.68 -23.08
C SER A 475 26.03 -17.52 -24.36
N ASN A 476 25.56 -16.94 -25.48
CA ASN A 476 25.56 -17.58 -26.82
C ASN A 476 25.05 -19.04 -26.84
N TYR A 477 23.92 -19.29 -26.16
CA TYR A 477 23.34 -20.63 -26.06
C TYR A 477 22.50 -20.96 -27.29
N ILE A 478 22.80 -22.07 -27.94
CA ILE A 478 22.04 -22.56 -29.10
C ILE A 478 20.86 -23.42 -28.61
N ILE A 479 19.63 -22.92 -28.80
CA ILE A 479 18.41 -23.70 -28.60
C ILE A 479 18.10 -24.44 -29.91
N PRO A 480 18.04 -25.79 -29.92
CA PRO A 480 17.67 -26.55 -31.11
C PRO A 480 16.25 -26.22 -31.62
N LYS A 481 15.91 -26.66 -32.82
CA LYS A 481 14.55 -26.56 -33.36
C LYS A 481 13.54 -27.26 -32.44
N GLU A 482 12.35 -26.69 -32.28
CA GLU A 482 11.23 -27.28 -31.52
C GLU A 482 11.59 -27.63 -30.05
N LYS A 483 12.59 -26.96 -29.45
CA LYS A 483 13.06 -27.20 -28.06
C LYS A 483 13.02 -25.93 -27.21
N CYS A 484 13.11 -26.13 -25.90
CA CYS A 484 13.31 -25.06 -24.93
C CYS A 484 14.78 -24.97 -24.51
N GLY A 485 15.29 -23.76 -24.35
CA GLY A 485 16.49 -23.48 -23.55
C GLY A 485 16.08 -22.94 -22.19
N THR A 486 16.74 -23.36 -21.12
CA THR A 486 16.48 -22.89 -19.75
C THR A 486 17.60 -21.97 -19.27
N PHE A 487 17.21 -20.83 -18.73
CA PHE A 487 18.09 -19.74 -18.33
C PHE A 487 17.80 -19.30 -16.90
N GLU A 488 18.82 -18.75 -16.26
CA GLU A 488 18.76 -18.19 -14.92
C GLU A 488 19.23 -16.76 -14.93
N LEU A 489 18.53 -15.93 -14.15
CA LEU A 489 18.77 -14.51 -14.02
C LEU A 489 18.73 -14.13 -12.54
N THR A 490 19.82 -13.59 -12.01
CA THR A 490 19.86 -12.97 -10.68
C THR A 490 19.83 -11.46 -10.83
N PHE A 491 18.80 -10.82 -10.31
CA PHE A 491 18.71 -9.35 -10.20
C PHE A 491 18.77 -8.90 -8.72
N GLN A 492 19.06 -7.63 -8.50
CA GLN A 492 19.09 -7.00 -7.19
C GLN A 492 17.97 -5.96 -7.07
N TYR A 493 17.25 -5.99 -5.93
CA TYR A 493 16.20 -5.02 -5.65
C TYR A 493 16.77 -3.59 -5.50
N PRO A 494 16.07 -2.59 -6.06
CA PRO A 494 16.58 -1.22 -6.19
C PRO A 494 16.67 -0.51 -4.84
N ARG A 495 17.50 0.55 -4.77
CA ARG A 495 17.56 1.49 -3.62
C ARG A 495 16.46 2.55 -3.62
N ILE A 496 15.59 2.53 -4.63
CA ILE A 496 14.41 3.39 -4.76
C ILE A 496 13.21 2.45 -4.72
N SER A 497 12.18 2.79 -3.95
CA SER A 497 10.98 1.97 -3.84
C SER A 497 10.26 1.86 -5.19
N TYR A 498 10.01 0.63 -5.65
CA TYR A 498 9.41 0.33 -6.94
C TYR A 498 8.22 -0.65 -6.80
N GLU A 499 7.16 -0.43 -7.56
CA GLU A 499 6.02 -1.33 -7.73
C GLU A 499 5.83 -1.55 -9.24
N GLY A 500 5.61 -2.79 -9.66
CA GLY A 500 5.30 -3.13 -11.06
C GLY A 500 5.92 -4.42 -11.59
N GLU A 501 6.24 -4.43 -12.88
CA GLU A 501 6.81 -5.56 -13.63
C GLU A 501 8.30 -5.35 -13.95
N LEU A 502 9.10 -6.43 -13.96
CA LEU A 502 10.49 -6.39 -14.41
C LEU A 502 10.59 -6.87 -15.86
N LYS A 503 10.90 -5.98 -16.80
CA LYS A 503 11.17 -6.35 -18.21
C LYS A 503 12.65 -6.60 -18.43
N VAL A 504 12.97 -7.72 -19.07
CA VAL A 504 14.34 -8.13 -19.41
C VAL A 504 14.41 -8.35 -20.91
N LEU A 505 15.17 -7.50 -21.60
CA LEU A 505 15.33 -7.56 -23.05
C LEU A 505 16.52 -8.45 -23.41
N VAL A 506 16.25 -9.57 -24.08
CA VAL A 506 17.23 -10.58 -24.48
C VAL A 506 17.46 -10.53 -25.99
N GLN A 507 18.72 -10.48 -26.42
CA GLN A 507 19.08 -10.52 -27.84
C GLN A 507 19.14 -11.97 -28.33
N ILE A 508 18.28 -12.30 -29.28
CA ILE A 508 18.30 -13.58 -29.99
C ILE A 508 18.73 -13.33 -31.44
N THR A 509 19.63 -14.18 -31.93
CA THR A 509 20.08 -14.20 -33.33
C THR A 509 19.80 -15.57 -33.94
N GLY A 510 19.62 -15.61 -35.26
CA GLY A 510 19.55 -16.84 -36.02
C GLY A 510 20.53 -16.75 -37.19
N ALA A 511 21.41 -17.71 -37.33
CA ALA A 511 22.33 -17.76 -38.45
C ALA A 511 21.60 -18.30 -39.68
N HIS A 512 21.60 -17.53 -40.77
CA HIS A 512 21.27 -18.05 -42.10
C HIS A 512 22.53 -18.74 -42.65
N VAL A 513 22.52 -20.06 -42.67
CA VAL A 513 23.59 -20.87 -43.26
C VAL A 513 23.08 -21.43 -44.58
N ILE A 514 23.69 -20.99 -45.66
CA ILE A 514 23.47 -21.53 -47.00
C ILE A 514 24.71 -22.34 -47.42
N SER A 515 24.49 -23.56 -47.87
CA SER A 515 25.51 -24.38 -48.51
C SER A 515 25.14 -24.53 -49.98
N ILE A 516 26.06 -24.18 -50.87
CA ILE A 516 25.89 -24.29 -52.33
C ILE A 516 26.98 -25.20 -52.83
N ASN A 517 26.58 -26.37 -53.34
CA ASN A 517 27.48 -27.32 -53.97
C ASN A 517 27.30 -27.24 -55.49
N ILE A 518 28.40 -27.12 -56.23
CA ILE A 518 28.40 -27.17 -57.70
C ILE A 518 28.57 -28.63 -58.09
N LEU A 519 27.51 -29.24 -58.64
CA LEU A 519 27.52 -30.65 -59.03
C LEU A 519 28.29 -30.86 -60.34
N ASN A 520 28.08 -29.98 -61.31
CA ASN A 520 28.87 -29.84 -62.53
C ASN A 520 28.63 -28.47 -63.17
N TYR A 521 29.39 -28.16 -64.21
CA TYR A 521 29.08 -27.07 -65.14
C TYR A 521 29.30 -27.52 -66.57
N THR A 522 28.61 -26.88 -67.51
CA THR A 522 28.75 -27.09 -68.96
C THR A 522 28.92 -25.76 -69.67
N LEU A 523 29.54 -25.81 -70.86
CA LEU A 523 29.63 -24.71 -71.80
C LEU A 523 28.76 -25.03 -73.02
N ASP A 524 27.77 -24.19 -73.31
CA ASP A 524 26.90 -24.35 -74.48
C ASP A 524 27.12 -23.17 -75.45
N HIS A 525 27.77 -23.48 -76.56
CA HIS A 525 27.97 -22.59 -77.69
C HIS A 525 26.84 -22.70 -78.74
N ALA A 526 26.17 -23.85 -78.83
CA ALA A 526 25.16 -24.11 -79.86
C ALA A 526 23.89 -23.28 -79.62
N SER A 527 23.48 -23.15 -78.36
CA SER A 527 22.30 -22.36 -77.98
C SER A 527 22.54 -20.85 -78.07
N ALA A 528 23.76 -20.37 -77.79
CA ALA A 528 24.12 -18.96 -78.00
C ALA A 528 24.10 -18.55 -79.49
N CYS A 529 24.54 -19.44 -80.38
CA CYS A 529 24.43 -19.24 -81.82
C CYS A 529 22.97 -19.20 -82.32
N ARG A 530 22.04 -19.94 -81.69
CA ARG A 530 20.60 -19.88 -82.03
C ARG A 530 19.95 -18.53 -81.67
N GLY A 531 20.40 -17.89 -80.59
CA GLY A 531 19.93 -16.57 -80.17
C GLY A 531 20.49 -15.38 -80.96
N ASN A 532 21.08 -15.59 -82.15
CA ASN A 532 21.85 -14.59 -82.92
C ASN A 532 23.06 -13.98 -82.18
N GLN A 533 23.60 -14.65 -81.16
CA GLN A 533 24.73 -14.16 -80.36
C GLN A 533 26.03 -14.93 -80.64
N GLY A 534 26.45 -14.99 -81.91
CA GLY A 534 27.53 -15.88 -82.37
C GLY A 534 28.92 -15.73 -81.71
N ASN A 535 29.17 -14.62 -80.99
CA ASN A 535 30.41 -14.40 -80.24
C ASN A 535 30.31 -14.75 -78.74
N MET A 536 29.18 -15.29 -78.30
CA MET A 536 28.89 -15.62 -76.90
C MET A 536 28.71 -17.13 -76.69
N LYS A 537 28.72 -17.55 -75.42
CA LYS A 537 28.38 -18.90 -74.94
C LYS A 537 27.64 -18.83 -73.62
N TYR A 538 26.88 -19.86 -73.31
CA TYR A 538 26.31 -20.04 -71.97
C TYR A 538 27.23 -20.89 -71.09
N VAL A 539 27.48 -20.43 -69.88
CA VAL A 539 28.06 -21.21 -68.78
C VAL A 539 26.91 -21.63 -67.89
N VAL A 540 26.57 -22.92 -67.88
CA VAL A 540 25.45 -23.46 -67.11
C VAL A 540 25.98 -24.28 -65.94
N TYR A 541 25.68 -23.86 -64.72
CA TYR A 541 26.02 -24.57 -63.49
C TYR A 541 24.82 -25.36 -62.99
N LYS A 542 25.03 -26.66 -62.71
CA LYS A 542 24.08 -27.43 -61.90
C LYS A 542 24.45 -27.27 -60.43
N ILE A 543 23.58 -26.65 -59.66
CA ILE A 543 23.79 -26.38 -58.24
C ILE A 543 22.86 -27.21 -57.38
N GLN A 544 23.37 -27.64 -56.23
CA GLN A 544 22.58 -28.14 -55.12
C GLN A 544 22.70 -27.14 -53.97
N VAL A 545 21.59 -26.54 -53.59
CA VAL A 545 21.51 -25.59 -52.47
C VAL A 545 20.86 -26.28 -51.28
N LYS A 546 21.49 -26.18 -50.12
CA LYS A 546 20.91 -26.57 -48.83
C LYS A 546 20.85 -25.36 -47.92
N TYR A 547 19.67 -25.08 -47.40
CA TYR A 547 19.44 -23.93 -46.52
C TYR A 547 19.17 -24.39 -45.09
N PHE A 548 19.79 -23.70 -44.13
CA PHE A 548 19.49 -23.80 -42.71
C PHE A 548 19.31 -22.40 -42.14
N GLY A 549 18.15 -22.12 -41.57
CA GLY A 549 17.92 -20.84 -40.92
C GLY A 549 16.48 -20.67 -40.42
N PRO A 550 16.23 -19.60 -39.66
CA PRO A 550 15.04 -19.47 -38.81
C PRO A 550 13.73 -19.22 -39.56
N CYS A 551 13.77 -18.64 -40.77
CA CYS A 551 12.60 -18.34 -41.60
C CYS A 551 12.80 -18.86 -43.04
N GLN A 552 11.80 -18.75 -43.91
CA GLN A 552 11.99 -19.11 -45.33
C GLN A 552 12.99 -18.16 -46.01
N MET A 553 13.88 -18.71 -46.85
CA MET A 553 14.80 -17.92 -47.67
C MET A 553 14.34 -17.96 -49.13
N ALA A 554 14.17 -16.79 -49.76
CA ALA A 554 14.03 -16.69 -51.20
C ALA A 554 15.42 -16.83 -51.86
N LEU A 555 15.67 -17.96 -52.52
CA LEU A 555 16.81 -18.14 -53.41
C LEU A 555 16.42 -17.60 -54.79
N ARG A 556 17.11 -16.58 -55.31
CA ARG A 556 16.88 -16.01 -56.65
C ARG A 556 18.11 -16.18 -57.55
N GLU A 557 17.89 -16.25 -58.86
CA GLU A 557 18.98 -16.31 -59.84
C GLU A 557 19.88 -15.06 -59.84
N CYS A 558 19.30 -13.89 -59.55
CA CYS A 558 20.01 -12.60 -59.49
C CYS A 558 20.98 -12.45 -58.30
N ASP A 559 20.95 -13.37 -57.34
CA ASP A 559 21.91 -13.43 -56.23
C ASP A 559 23.25 -14.09 -56.64
N PHE A 560 23.35 -14.65 -57.85
CA PHE A 560 24.57 -15.26 -58.36
C PHE A 560 25.33 -14.35 -59.35
N ILE A 561 26.66 -14.37 -59.23
CA ILE A 561 27.59 -13.63 -60.08
C ILE A 561 28.66 -14.61 -60.58
N LEU A 562 28.83 -14.72 -61.89
CA LEU A 562 29.93 -15.47 -62.49
C LEU A 562 31.15 -14.56 -62.65
N VAL A 563 32.26 -14.93 -62.02
CA VAL A 563 33.56 -14.27 -62.20
C VAL A 563 34.37 -15.04 -63.24
N THR A 564 34.88 -14.33 -64.23
CA THR A 564 35.71 -14.86 -65.32
C THR A 564 37.05 -14.10 -65.40
N ASN A 565 37.93 -14.50 -66.32
CA ASN A 565 39.13 -13.74 -66.70
C ASN A 565 38.85 -12.37 -67.33
N GLU A 566 37.67 -12.15 -67.93
CA GLU A 566 37.32 -10.90 -68.65
C GLU A 566 36.43 -9.96 -67.82
N GLY A 567 35.80 -10.46 -66.75
CA GLY A 567 34.96 -9.66 -65.87
C GLY A 567 33.93 -10.46 -65.07
N ASN A 568 33.02 -9.72 -64.45
CA ASN A 568 31.90 -10.26 -63.66
C ASN A 568 30.61 -10.19 -64.48
N TYR A 569 29.93 -11.32 -64.60
CA TYR A 569 28.67 -11.45 -65.32
C TYR A 569 27.52 -11.77 -64.36
N THR A 570 26.41 -11.08 -64.54
CA THR A 570 25.13 -11.30 -63.83
C THR A 570 24.08 -11.76 -64.83
N MET A 571 23.07 -12.52 -64.39
CA MET A 571 21.95 -12.88 -65.26
C MET A 571 21.16 -11.64 -65.70
N ASN A 572 20.81 -11.60 -66.99
CA ASN A 572 19.94 -10.59 -67.56
C ASN A 572 18.50 -11.13 -67.59
N LEU A 573 17.65 -10.65 -66.67
CA LEU A 573 16.26 -11.10 -66.51
C LEU A 573 15.38 -10.87 -67.76
N ASN A 574 15.84 -10.03 -68.70
CA ASN A 574 15.09 -9.71 -69.93
C ASN A 574 15.42 -10.63 -71.12
N SER A 575 16.54 -11.39 -71.07
CA SER A 575 16.88 -12.37 -72.10
C SER A 575 16.40 -13.77 -71.67
N ARG A 576 15.11 -14.03 -71.91
CA ARG A 576 14.50 -15.35 -71.65
C ARG A 576 14.83 -16.33 -72.78
N ASP A 577 16.07 -16.78 -72.82
CA ASP A 577 16.54 -17.75 -73.80
C ASP A 577 16.09 -19.17 -73.43
N PHE A 578 14.81 -19.45 -73.70
CA PHE A 578 14.09 -20.69 -73.38
C PHE A 578 14.63 -21.96 -74.07
N ASP A 579 15.62 -21.84 -74.98
CA ASP A 579 16.06 -22.90 -75.89
C ASP A 579 17.19 -23.79 -75.36
N LEU A 580 17.77 -23.47 -74.19
CA LEU A 580 18.91 -24.20 -73.59
C LEU A 580 18.52 -25.53 -72.94
N LEU A 581 17.45 -25.50 -72.15
CA LEU A 581 16.88 -26.59 -71.35
C LEU A 581 15.42 -26.19 -71.08
N PRO A 582 14.52 -27.13 -70.73
CA PRO A 582 13.14 -26.79 -70.39
C PRO A 582 13.12 -25.75 -69.26
N GLY A 583 12.42 -24.62 -69.48
CA GLY A 583 12.53 -23.43 -68.61
C GLY A 583 12.22 -23.65 -67.13
N TYR A 584 11.51 -24.73 -66.78
CA TYR A 584 11.24 -25.14 -65.40
C TYR A 584 12.43 -25.77 -64.65
N CYS A 585 13.55 -26.05 -65.33
CA CYS A 585 14.77 -26.59 -64.71
C CYS A 585 15.66 -25.50 -64.10
N PHE A 586 15.58 -24.27 -64.61
CA PHE A 586 16.39 -23.15 -64.14
C PHE A 586 15.83 -22.56 -62.83
N LEU A 587 16.72 -22.02 -62.00
CA LEU A 587 16.36 -21.23 -60.84
C LEU A 587 15.75 -19.93 -61.34
N PHE A 588 14.52 -19.62 -60.92
CA PHE A 588 13.94 -18.28 -61.08
C PHE A 588 13.86 -17.62 -59.70
N CYS A 589 12.90 -18.10 -58.89
CA CYS A 589 12.83 -17.85 -57.46
C CYS A 589 12.32 -19.11 -56.76
N LYS A 590 13.03 -19.59 -55.74
CA LYS A 590 12.61 -20.71 -54.91
C LYS A 590 12.66 -20.32 -53.43
N TYR A 591 11.52 -20.39 -52.76
CA TYR A 591 11.48 -20.36 -51.31
C TYR A 591 11.98 -21.70 -50.77
N LEU A 592 13.00 -21.65 -49.92
CA LEU A 592 13.58 -22.78 -49.21
C LEU A 592 13.16 -22.72 -47.73
N THR A 593 12.63 -23.82 -47.21
CA THR A 593 12.55 -24.03 -45.76
C THR A 593 13.83 -24.67 -45.22
N THR A 594 14.06 -24.57 -43.92
CA THR A 594 15.28 -25.10 -43.29
C THR A 594 15.38 -26.63 -43.38
N GLY A 595 16.55 -27.11 -43.76
CA GLY A 595 16.82 -28.53 -44.03
C GLY A 595 16.52 -28.96 -45.47
N GLU A 596 15.77 -28.18 -46.26
CA GLU A 596 15.50 -28.49 -47.67
C GLU A 596 16.81 -28.51 -48.48
N VAL A 597 16.83 -29.45 -49.43
CA VAL A 597 17.86 -29.58 -50.46
C VAL A 597 17.20 -29.36 -51.80
N TYR A 598 17.64 -28.34 -52.54
CA TYR A 598 17.09 -27.98 -53.84
C TYR A 598 18.16 -28.07 -54.92
N CYS A 599 17.90 -28.87 -55.95
CA CYS A 599 18.78 -29.05 -57.11
C CYS A 599 18.20 -28.29 -58.30
N THR A 600 19.00 -27.43 -58.93
CA THR A 600 18.54 -26.52 -60.01
C THR A 600 19.73 -26.10 -60.88
N TYR A 601 19.47 -25.31 -61.92
CA TYR A 601 20.50 -24.77 -62.82
C TYR A 601 20.51 -23.24 -62.78
N VAL A 602 21.69 -22.64 -62.86
CA VAL A 602 21.89 -21.20 -63.11
C VAL A 602 22.78 -21.04 -64.34
N SER A 603 22.49 -20.05 -65.20
CA SER A 603 23.17 -19.87 -66.49
C SER A 603 23.72 -18.45 -66.64
N PHE A 604 24.86 -18.31 -67.31
CA PHE A 604 25.48 -17.02 -67.58
C PHE A 604 25.90 -16.92 -69.03
N LEU A 605 25.44 -15.86 -69.70
CA LEU A 605 25.82 -15.52 -71.05
C LEU A 605 27.11 -14.71 -71.02
N VAL A 606 28.18 -15.24 -71.62
CA VAL A 606 29.53 -14.64 -71.60
C VAL A 606 30.18 -14.71 -72.99
N PRO A 607 31.17 -13.85 -73.32
CA PRO A 607 31.96 -13.96 -74.54
C PRO A 607 32.63 -15.33 -74.70
N ASN A 608 32.86 -15.77 -75.94
CA ASN A 608 33.52 -17.03 -76.23
C ASN A 608 34.93 -17.14 -75.62
N SER A 609 35.64 -16.02 -75.46
CA SER A 609 36.96 -15.89 -74.84
C SER A 609 36.96 -15.90 -73.30
N SER A 610 35.82 -15.65 -72.65
CA SER A 610 35.68 -15.70 -71.20
C SER A 610 35.86 -17.12 -70.66
N THR A 611 36.71 -17.32 -69.66
CA THR A 611 36.88 -18.57 -68.92
C THR A 611 36.33 -18.42 -67.48
N PRO A 612 35.43 -19.33 -67.03
CA PRO A 612 34.94 -19.32 -65.65
C PRO A 612 36.06 -19.49 -64.62
N ILE A 613 36.13 -18.59 -63.64
CA ILE A 613 37.07 -18.67 -62.51
C ILE A 613 36.35 -19.12 -61.24
N LYS A 614 35.23 -18.44 -60.89
CA LYS A 614 34.43 -18.79 -59.71
C LYS A 614 32.99 -18.32 -59.86
N LEU A 615 32.06 -19.09 -59.30
CA LEU A 615 30.68 -18.66 -59.07
C LEU A 615 30.59 -18.06 -57.66
N VAL A 616 30.05 -16.85 -57.55
CA VAL A 616 29.87 -16.15 -56.28
C VAL A 616 28.38 -16.02 -55.99
N TYR A 617 27.94 -16.49 -54.82
CA TYR A 617 26.63 -16.16 -54.28
C TYR A 617 26.75 -14.91 -53.40
N ALA A 618 26.06 -13.85 -53.78
CA ALA A 618 25.98 -12.60 -53.07
C ALA A 618 24.50 -12.26 -52.89
N CYS A 619 23.90 -12.71 -51.79
CA CYS A 619 22.49 -12.45 -51.50
C CYS A 619 22.22 -10.94 -51.49
N LYS A 620 21.53 -10.44 -52.51
CA LYS A 620 21.09 -9.04 -52.59
C LYS A 620 19.75 -8.83 -51.89
N CYS A 621 18.96 -9.90 -51.74
CA CYS A 621 17.54 -9.83 -51.36
C CYS A 621 17.25 -10.25 -49.90
N CYS A 622 18.27 -10.48 -49.07
CA CYS A 622 18.13 -11.00 -47.71
C CYS A 622 17.52 -10.00 -46.68
N MET A 623 16.90 -8.90 -47.13
CA MET A 623 16.30 -7.84 -46.29
C MET A 623 14.95 -7.30 -46.82
N ASP A 624 14.30 -7.94 -47.81
CA ASP A 624 13.05 -7.47 -48.48
C ASP A 624 11.78 -7.47 -47.57
N SER A 625 11.92 -7.60 -46.25
CA SER A 625 10.86 -7.44 -45.25
C SER A 625 11.34 -6.67 -44.01
N VAL A 626 11.98 -5.52 -44.25
CA VAL A 626 12.19 -4.49 -43.22
C VAL A 626 11.16 -3.38 -43.42
N ASN A 627 10.02 -3.55 -42.77
CA ASN A 627 9.13 -2.50 -42.24
C ASN A 627 8.65 -3.00 -40.87
#